data_AF-A0A1M5I9E7-F1
#
_entry.id   AF-A0A1M5I9E7-F1
#
_cell.length_a   1.000
_cell.length_b   1.000
_cell.length_c   1.000
_cell.angle_alpha   90.00
_cell.angle_beta   90.00
_cell.angle_gamma   90.00
#
_symmetry.space_group_name_H-M   'P 1'
#
loop_
_entity.id
_entity.type
_entity.pdbx_description
1 polymer ?
#
loop_
_entity_poly.entity_id
_entity_poly.type
_entity_poly.pdbx_seq_one_letter_code
_entity_poly.pdbx_strand_id
1 'polypeptide(L)'
;MSWKIYLIIITNAANTELSEIPKLLGTQNLGHQKELTMMEAQYMQQGVSIGKYEDKIFIVSQQFVFDLLENESSEIKKKLLQAFPDSEIAVLTTGFLNGFSILKNQKVERTWVGFDLRTTVDTGDKLAEEIEAYKEISEDHEMMAEIKEDYPDDFEAVITENASEGAVFKLTKRYFGQRIDEDGSDFDKITMTHYE
;
A
#
# COMPACT_ATOMS: atom_id res chain seq x y z
N MET A 1 -9.77 8.03 -14.26
CA MET A 1 -8.31 8.13 -14.04
C MET A 1 -7.94 6.94 -13.16
N SER A 2 -6.96 6.13 -13.55
CA SER A 2 -6.50 5.02 -12.70
C SER A 2 -5.75 5.61 -11.50
N TRP A 3 -6.06 5.13 -10.30
CA TRP A 3 -5.37 5.52 -9.07
C TRP A 3 -3.95 4.99 -9.09
N LYS A 4 -3.01 5.76 -8.53
CA LYS A 4 -1.66 5.28 -8.22
C LYS A 4 -1.51 5.32 -6.71
N ILE A 5 -1.15 4.18 -6.12
CA ILE A 5 -0.84 4.09 -4.70
C ILE A 5 0.56 3.50 -4.61
N TYR A 6 1.46 4.18 -3.91
CA TYR A 6 2.76 3.68 -3.51
C TYR A 6 2.99 4.05 -2.06
N LEU A 7 2.26 3.38 -1.17
CA LEU A 7 2.07 3.85 0.19
C LEU A 7 2.57 2.83 1.22
N ILE A 8 3.32 3.31 2.19
CA ILE A 8 3.64 2.60 3.42
C ILE A 8 3.01 3.36 4.58
N ILE A 9 2.30 2.64 5.44
CA ILE A 9 1.55 3.19 6.56
C ILE A 9 2.03 2.51 7.82
N ILE A 10 2.38 3.31 8.83
CA ILE A 10 2.85 2.83 10.13
C ILE A 10 1.89 3.34 11.18
N THR A 11 1.16 2.43 11.82
CA THR A 11 0.21 2.72 12.90
C THR A 11 0.91 2.87 14.25
N ASN A 12 0.21 3.33 15.30
CA ASN A 12 0.74 3.45 16.67
C ASN A 12 2.05 4.27 16.78
N ALA A 13 2.28 5.21 15.87
CA ALA A 13 3.48 6.04 15.76
C ALA A 13 3.30 7.45 16.37
N ALA A 14 2.37 7.61 17.33
CA ALA A 14 2.07 8.90 17.95
C ALA A 14 3.30 9.56 18.60
N ASN A 15 4.18 8.78 19.22
CA ASN A 15 5.37 9.26 19.91
C ASN A 15 6.62 9.37 19.03
N THR A 16 6.51 9.07 17.73
CA THR A 16 7.64 9.14 16.79
C THR A 16 7.66 10.50 16.11
N GLU A 17 8.82 11.16 16.16
CA GLU A 17 9.04 12.43 15.47
C GLU A 17 9.26 12.20 13.97
N LEU A 18 8.59 12.97 13.11
CA LEU A 18 8.72 12.82 11.65
C LEU A 18 10.18 12.97 11.17
N SER A 19 10.98 13.78 11.86
CA SER A 19 12.40 14.00 11.55
C SER A 19 13.28 12.75 11.74
N GLU A 20 12.78 11.71 12.42
CA GLU A 20 13.49 10.44 12.60
C GLU A 20 13.33 9.50 11.41
N ILE A 21 12.24 9.63 10.65
CA ILE A 21 11.89 8.72 9.57
C ILE A 21 12.92 8.73 8.43
N PRO A 22 13.42 9.88 7.92
CA PRO A 22 14.47 9.85 6.90
C PRO A 22 15.72 9.07 7.33
N LYS A 23 16.12 9.15 8.61
CA LYS A 23 17.28 8.38 9.12
C LYS A 23 16.99 6.89 9.14
N LEU A 24 15.77 6.50 9.51
CA LEU A 24 15.34 5.11 9.53
C LEU A 24 15.35 4.50 8.12
N LEU A 25 14.87 5.26 7.14
CA LEU A 25 14.80 4.86 5.73
C LEU A 25 16.17 4.95 5.02
N GLY A 26 17.18 5.58 5.63
CA GLY A 26 18.50 5.78 5.02
C GLY A 26 18.55 6.95 4.02
N THR A 27 17.60 7.87 4.12
CA THR A 27 17.40 9.04 3.23
C THR A 27 17.76 10.37 3.89
N GLN A 28 18.48 10.36 5.01
CA GLN A 28 18.83 11.56 5.78
C GLN A 28 19.70 12.59 5.04
N ASN A 29 20.27 12.20 3.89
CA ASN A 29 21.08 13.10 3.06
C ASN A 29 20.25 13.82 1.99
N LEU A 30 18.97 13.46 1.82
CA LEU A 30 18.08 14.14 0.88
C LEU A 30 17.66 15.51 1.44
N GLY A 31 17.53 16.49 0.55
CA GLY A 31 17.10 17.83 0.92
C GLY A 31 15.59 17.92 1.07
N HIS A 32 15.11 18.77 1.97
CA HIS A 32 13.70 19.15 1.94
C HIS A 32 13.44 20.01 0.70
N GLN A 33 12.51 19.58 -0.15
CA GLN A 33 12.16 20.29 -1.37
C GLN A 33 10.87 21.11 -1.23
N LYS A 34 9.77 20.45 -0.82
CA LYS A 34 8.43 21.06 -0.79
C LYS A 34 7.44 20.25 0.06
N GLU A 35 6.38 20.92 0.49
CA GLU A 35 5.17 20.28 1.02
C GLU A 35 4.21 19.91 -0.12
N LEU A 36 3.53 18.78 0.03
CA LEU A 36 2.60 18.20 -0.94
C LEU A 36 1.36 17.65 -0.22
N THR A 37 0.27 17.52 -0.96
CA THR A 37 -0.83 16.63 -0.55
C THR A 37 -0.43 15.16 -0.72
N MET A 38 -1.09 14.26 0.00
CA MET A 38 -0.93 12.81 -0.18
C MET A 38 -1.15 12.36 -1.63
N MET A 39 -2.13 12.97 -2.32
CA MET A 39 -2.42 12.69 -3.72
C MET A 39 -1.23 13.07 -4.61
N GLU A 40 -0.73 14.30 -4.50
CA GLU A 40 0.41 14.76 -5.31
C GLU A 40 1.67 13.92 -5.07
N ALA A 41 1.88 13.47 -3.82
CA ALA A 41 3.00 12.61 -3.46
C ALA A 41 3.03 11.30 -4.26
N GLN A 42 1.88 10.69 -4.59
CA GLN A 42 1.81 9.44 -5.36
C GLN A 42 2.39 9.54 -6.77
N TYR A 43 2.50 10.77 -7.30
CA TYR A 43 2.98 11.04 -8.65
C TYR A 43 4.43 11.53 -8.69
N MET A 44 5.11 11.63 -7.54
CA MET A 44 6.54 11.93 -7.50
C MET A 44 7.34 10.71 -7.98
N GLN A 45 8.20 10.92 -8.97
CA GLN A 45 8.98 9.82 -9.59
C GLN A 45 10.25 9.47 -8.82
N GLN A 46 10.76 10.40 -8.03
CA GLN A 46 12.00 10.27 -7.28
C GLN A 46 11.79 10.75 -5.85
N GLY A 47 12.70 10.37 -4.96
CA GLY A 47 12.66 10.79 -3.57
C GLY A 47 11.64 10.01 -2.73
N VAL A 48 11.31 10.61 -1.59
CA VAL A 48 10.35 10.07 -0.62
C VAL A 48 9.53 11.20 -0.04
N SER A 49 8.22 11.00 0.07
CA SER A 49 7.33 11.92 0.77
C SER A 49 6.90 11.30 2.09
N ILE A 50 6.97 12.07 3.18
CA ILE A 50 6.68 11.58 4.53
C ILE A 50 5.69 12.55 5.20
N GLY A 51 4.61 12.01 5.75
CA GLY A 51 3.58 12.76 6.46
C GLY A 51 3.16 12.05 7.75
N LYS A 52 2.52 12.79 8.65
CA LYS A 52 1.93 12.24 9.88
C LYS A 52 0.53 12.77 10.04
N TYR A 53 -0.39 11.89 10.43
CA TYR A 53 -1.76 12.25 10.76
C TYR A 53 -2.22 11.35 11.91
N GLU A 54 -2.65 11.99 13.00
CA GLU A 54 -2.94 11.31 14.28
C GLU A 54 -1.74 10.46 14.77
N ASP A 55 -1.98 9.18 15.06
CA ASP A 55 -1.02 8.18 15.48
C ASP A 55 -0.39 7.42 14.30
N LYS A 56 -0.51 7.92 13.07
CA LYS A 56 -0.05 7.23 11.86
C LYS A 56 1.02 8.03 11.14
N ILE A 57 2.05 7.34 10.66
CA ILE A 57 3.04 7.88 9.74
C ILE A 57 2.79 7.28 8.36
N PHE A 58 2.86 8.12 7.35
CA PHE A 58 2.65 7.77 5.95
C PHE A 58 3.93 8.07 5.18
N ILE A 59 4.36 7.11 4.38
CA ILE A 59 5.54 7.23 3.52
C ILE A 59 5.10 6.88 2.11
N VAL A 60 5.31 7.79 1.17
CA VAL A 60 5.04 7.58 -0.25
C VAL A 60 6.36 7.49 -0.99
N SER A 61 6.62 6.30 -1.54
CA SER A 61 7.82 6.00 -2.33
C SER A 61 7.65 4.69 -3.08
N GLN A 62 7.69 4.76 -4.41
CA GLN A 62 7.64 3.57 -5.26
C GLN A 62 8.80 2.60 -4.96
N GLN A 63 10.01 3.14 -4.76
CA GLN A 63 11.20 2.33 -4.46
C GLN A 63 11.02 1.54 -3.16
N PHE A 64 10.64 2.21 -2.06
CA PHE A 64 10.52 1.51 -0.78
C PHE A 64 9.35 0.52 -0.74
N VAL A 65 8.24 0.82 -1.42
CA VAL A 65 7.15 -0.13 -1.56
C VAL A 65 7.63 -1.42 -2.21
N PHE A 66 8.33 -1.34 -3.34
CA PHE A 66 8.85 -2.53 -4.01
C PHE A 66 9.94 -3.24 -3.20
N ASP A 67 10.85 -2.51 -2.57
CA ASP A 67 11.85 -3.09 -1.66
C ASP A 67 11.22 -3.89 -0.51
N LEU A 68 10.03 -3.48 -0.04
CA LEU A 68 9.31 -4.18 1.03
C LEU A 68 8.49 -5.36 0.51
N LEU A 69 7.95 -5.28 -0.71
CA LEU A 69 7.14 -6.33 -1.30
C LEU A 69 7.98 -7.49 -1.87
N GLU A 70 9.08 -7.19 -2.56
CA GLU A 70 9.86 -8.19 -3.31
C GLU A 70 10.93 -8.89 -2.46
N ASN A 71 11.43 -8.23 -1.41
CA ASN A 71 12.58 -8.71 -0.66
C ASN A 71 12.23 -9.02 0.81
N GLU A 72 12.14 -10.30 1.15
CA GLU A 72 11.95 -10.75 2.54
C GLU A 72 13.12 -10.35 3.45
N SER A 73 14.34 -10.29 2.92
CA SER A 73 15.56 -9.92 3.65
C SER A 73 15.86 -8.42 3.65
N SER A 74 14.90 -7.60 3.21
CA SER A 74 15.03 -6.15 3.12
C SER A 74 15.50 -5.52 4.43
N GLU A 75 16.63 -4.80 4.39
CA GLU A 75 17.18 -4.12 5.57
C GLU A 75 16.23 -3.02 6.07
N ILE A 76 15.49 -2.36 5.17
CA ILE A 76 14.50 -1.37 5.56
C ILE A 76 13.31 -2.02 6.27
N LYS A 77 12.87 -3.22 5.83
CA LYS A 77 11.85 -4.02 6.53
C LYS A 77 12.27 -4.32 7.97
N LYS A 78 13.50 -4.80 8.17
CA LYS A 78 14.04 -5.09 9.51
C LYS A 78 14.08 -3.85 10.38
N LYS A 79 14.58 -2.72 9.85
CA LYS A 79 14.62 -1.44 10.57
C LYS A 79 13.23 -0.96 10.98
N LEU A 80 12.27 -1.02 10.08
CA LEU A 80 10.88 -0.62 10.37
C LEU A 80 10.27 -1.51 11.47
N LEU A 81 10.40 -2.84 11.38
CA LEU A 81 9.88 -3.75 12.40
C LEU A 81 10.55 -3.56 13.77
N GLN A 82 11.84 -3.22 13.80
CA GLN A 82 12.56 -2.94 15.04
C GLN A 82 12.15 -1.59 15.65
N ALA A 83 11.95 -0.57 14.83
CA ALA A 83 11.54 0.76 15.28
C ALA A 83 10.08 0.81 15.73
N PHE A 84 9.23 -0.06 15.16
CA PHE A 84 7.79 -0.08 15.37
C PHE A 84 7.28 -1.49 15.75
N PRO A 85 7.72 -2.04 16.90
CA PRO A 85 7.45 -3.43 17.26
C PRO A 85 5.97 -3.74 17.52
N ASP A 86 5.21 -2.74 18.00
CA ASP A 86 3.80 -2.83 18.37
C ASP A 86 2.86 -2.24 17.31
N SER A 87 3.41 -1.93 16.13
CA SER A 87 2.66 -1.33 15.03
C SER A 87 2.25 -2.38 14.00
N GLU A 88 1.12 -2.11 13.35
CA GLU A 88 0.86 -2.61 12.01
C GLU A 88 1.55 -1.69 11.00
N ILE A 89 2.32 -2.30 10.09
CA ILE A 89 2.92 -1.64 8.93
C ILE A 89 2.24 -2.21 7.68
N ALA A 90 1.50 -1.38 6.98
CA ALA A 90 0.87 -1.74 5.71
C ALA A 90 1.69 -1.18 4.55
N VAL A 91 1.96 -2.03 3.56
CA VAL A 91 2.58 -1.65 2.29
C VAL A 91 1.54 -1.87 1.23
N LEU A 92 1.15 -0.84 0.48
CA LEU A 92 0.04 -0.85 -0.47
C LEU A 92 0.52 -0.33 -1.82
N THR A 93 0.14 -1.02 -2.90
CA THR A 93 0.40 -0.61 -4.28
C THR A 93 -0.76 -0.88 -5.22
N THR A 94 -1.06 0.09 -6.10
CA THR A 94 -1.83 -0.09 -7.34
C THR A 94 -1.23 0.78 -8.43
N GLY A 95 -1.39 0.35 -9.68
CA GLY A 95 -0.96 1.06 -10.88
C GLY A 95 -0.02 0.21 -11.73
N PHE A 96 1.28 0.21 -11.41
CA PHE A 96 2.24 -0.64 -12.14
C PHE A 96 2.17 -2.10 -11.67
N LEU A 97 2.03 -2.30 -10.36
CA LEU A 97 1.82 -3.58 -9.71
C LEU A 97 0.71 -3.41 -8.68
N ASN A 98 -0.17 -4.39 -8.63
CA ASN A 98 -1.20 -4.49 -7.61
C ASN A 98 -0.69 -5.39 -6.50
N GLY A 99 -0.83 -4.93 -5.26
CA GLY A 99 -0.32 -5.70 -4.15
C GLY A 99 -0.37 -4.99 -2.81
N PHE A 100 -0.23 -5.79 -1.78
CA PHE A 100 -0.08 -5.32 -0.43
C PHE A 100 0.71 -6.31 0.42
N SER A 101 1.27 -5.80 1.50
CA SER A 101 1.82 -6.60 2.58
C SER A 101 1.44 -5.97 3.91
N ILE A 102 0.93 -6.79 4.82
CA ILE A 102 0.64 -6.41 6.21
C ILE A 102 1.68 -7.06 7.10
N LEU A 103 2.45 -6.22 7.78
CA LEU A 103 3.43 -6.63 8.76
C LEU A 103 2.94 -6.22 10.14
N LYS A 104 2.97 -7.15 11.08
CA LYS A 104 2.44 -6.96 12.43
C LYS A 104 3.16 -7.85 13.41
N ASN A 105 3.38 -7.37 14.63
CA ASN A 105 4.10 -8.12 15.67
C ASN A 105 5.46 -8.64 15.18
N GLN A 106 6.22 -7.78 14.50
CA GLN A 106 7.56 -8.07 13.94
C GLN A 106 7.63 -9.20 12.91
N LYS A 107 6.51 -9.58 12.30
CA LYS A 107 6.45 -10.59 11.23
C LYS A 107 5.56 -10.13 10.08
N VAL A 108 5.76 -10.74 8.92
CA VAL A 108 4.81 -10.64 7.81
C VAL A 108 3.59 -11.49 8.18
N GLU A 109 2.41 -10.89 8.18
CA GLU A 109 1.13 -11.58 8.43
C GLU A 109 0.48 -12.03 7.14
N ARG A 110 0.48 -11.15 6.13
CA ARG A 110 -0.11 -11.39 4.82
C ARG A 110 0.68 -10.63 3.75
N THR A 111 0.99 -11.29 2.65
CA THR A 111 1.46 -10.63 1.42
C THR A 111 0.71 -11.19 0.23
N TRP A 112 0.14 -10.30 -0.59
CA TRP A 112 -0.31 -10.63 -1.93
C TRP A 112 0.27 -9.61 -2.90
N VAL A 113 0.96 -10.05 -3.94
CA VAL A 113 1.48 -9.18 -5.00
C VAL A 113 1.38 -9.91 -6.33
N GLY A 114 0.74 -9.28 -7.32
CA GLY A 114 0.73 -9.77 -8.69
C GLY A 114 1.77 -9.03 -9.53
N PHE A 115 2.73 -9.76 -10.10
CA PHE A 115 3.69 -9.22 -11.07
C PHE A 115 3.12 -9.22 -12.49
N ASP A 116 2.37 -10.27 -12.79
CA ASP A 116 1.58 -10.47 -13.99
C ASP A 116 0.44 -11.46 -13.64
N LEU A 117 -0.41 -11.80 -14.61
CA LEU A 117 -1.53 -12.74 -14.42
C LEU A 117 -1.11 -14.16 -13.97
N ARG A 118 0.18 -14.50 -14.01
CA ARG A 118 0.70 -15.85 -13.80
C ARG A 118 1.74 -15.93 -12.67
N THR A 119 2.33 -14.81 -12.30
CA THR A 119 3.39 -14.72 -11.30
C THR A 119 2.90 -13.87 -10.14
N THR A 120 2.64 -14.54 -9.02
CA THR A 120 2.19 -13.90 -7.79
C THR A 120 3.03 -14.34 -6.59
N VAL A 121 3.13 -13.45 -5.60
CA VAL A 121 3.50 -13.81 -4.23
C VAL A 121 2.21 -13.85 -3.45
N ASP A 122 1.87 -15.00 -2.87
CA ASP A 122 0.65 -15.20 -2.09
C ASP A 122 1.00 -15.99 -0.82
N THR A 123 1.22 -15.27 0.29
CA THR A 123 1.63 -15.86 1.57
C THR A 123 0.80 -15.34 2.73
N GLY A 124 0.51 -16.20 3.71
CA GLY A 124 -0.36 -15.86 4.84
C GLY A 124 -1.85 -16.08 4.56
N ASP A 125 -2.68 -15.84 5.57
CA ASP A 125 -4.13 -16.04 5.49
C ASP A 125 -4.83 -14.83 4.86
N LYS A 126 -5.83 -15.07 4.01
CA LYS A 126 -6.60 -14.00 3.36
C LYS A 126 -7.24 -13.07 4.39
N LEU A 127 -7.09 -11.77 4.17
CA LEU A 127 -7.73 -10.73 4.97
C LEU A 127 -9.23 -10.64 4.64
N ALA A 128 -10.00 -10.03 5.55
CA ALA A 128 -11.43 -9.80 5.35
C ALA A 128 -11.69 -8.94 4.09
N GLU A 129 -10.84 -7.96 3.84
CA GLU A 129 -10.90 -7.06 2.68
C GLU A 129 -10.70 -7.80 1.36
N GLU A 130 -9.82 -8.82 1.34
CA GLU A 130 -9.62 -9.67 0.16
C GLU A 130 -10.86 -10.52 -0.13
N ILE A 131 -11.43 -11.11 0.92
CA ILE A 131 -12.62 -11.96 0.80
C ILE A 131 -13.81 -11.12 0.33
N GLU A 132 -13.98 -9.92 0.88
CA GLU A 132 -15.02 -8.98 0.50
C GLU A 132 -14.86 -8.53 -0.96
N ALA A 133 -13.65 -8.12 -1.37
CA ALA A 133 -13.40 -7.69 -2.75
C ALA A 133 -13.62 -8.81 -3.77
N TYR A 134 -13.16 -10.03 -3.47
CA TYR A 134 -13.40 -11.17 -4.34
C TYR A 134 -14.89 -11.50 -4.47
N LYS A 135 -15.63 -11.40 -3.35
CA LYS A 135 -17.07 -11.62 -3.34
C LYS A 135 -17.80 -10.60 -4.21
N GLU A 136 -17.48 -9.31 -4.10
CA GLU A 136 -18.09 -8.25 -4.90
C GLU A 136 -17.95 -8.50 -6.40
N ILE A 137 -16.74 -8.86 -6.86
CA ILE A 137 -16.50 -9.18 -8.27
C ILE A 137 -17.25 -10.44 -8.68
N SER A 138 -17.26 -11.48 -7.84
CA SER A 138 -17.94 -12.73 -8.15
C SER A 138 -19.47 -12.57 -8.26
N GLU A 139 -20.04 -11.58 -7.58
CA GLU A 139 -21.47 -11.24 -7.62
C GLU A 139 -21.81 -10.27 -8.76
N ASP A 140 -20.83 -9.60 -9.36
CA ASP A 140 -21.01 -8.77 -10.55
C ASP A 140 -21.06 -9.63 -11.82
N HIS A 141 -22.27 -10.04 -12.18
CA HIS A 141 -22.49 -10.89 -13.35
C HIS A 141 -22.12 -10.24 -14.69
N GLU A 142 -22.14 -8.91 -14.79
CA GLU A 142 -21.78 -8.20 -16.02
C GLU A 142 -20.27 -8.23 -16.20
N MET A 143 -19.52 -7.81 -15.17
CA MET A 143 -18.06 -7.88 -15.15
C MET A 143 -17.55 -9.32 -15.36
N MET A 144 -18.17 -10.30 -14.71
CA MET A 144 -17.80 -11.71 -14.87
C MET A 144 -18.05 -12.23 -16.28
N ALA A 145 -19.09 -11.74 -16.97
CA ALA A 145 -19.33 -12.10 -18.37
C ALA A 145 -18.30 -11.46 -19.30
N GLU A 146 -17.98 -10.17 -19.09
CA GLU A 146 -16.95 -9.44 -19.85
C GLU A 146 -15.58 -10.10 -19.73
N ILE A 147 -15.12 -10.38 -18.50
CA ILE A 147 -13.83 -11.05 -18.27
C ILE A 147 -13.78 -12.42 -18.94
N LYS A 148 -14.89 -13.16 -18.93
CA LYS A 148 -14.96 -14.48 -19.55
C LYS A 148 -14.88 -14.43 -21.08
N GLU A 149 -15.43 -13.38 -21.68
CA GLU A 149 -15.36 -13.16 -23.13
C GLU A 149 -13.96 -12.71 -23.55
N ASP A 150 -13.39 -11.75 -22.82
CA ASP A 150 -12.12 -11.11 -23.19
C ASP A 150 -10.89 -11.96 -22.80
N TYR A 151 -10.96 -12.70 -21.69
CA TYR A 151 -9.85 -13.45 -21.10
C TYR A 151 -10.25 -14.89 -20.70
N PRO A 152 -10.75 -15.73 -21.62
CA PRO A 152 -11.24 -17.06 -21.29
C PRO A 152 -10.17 -17.98 -20.68
N ASP A 153 -8.91 -17.85 -21.12
CA ASP A 153 -7.79 -18.69 -20.66
C ASP A 153 -7.17 -18.21 -19.33
N ASP A 154 -7.32 -16.92 -19.00
CA ASP A 154 -6.76 -16.30 -17.80
C ASP A 154 -7.89 -15.79 -16.86
N PHE A 155 -9.11 -16.32 -17.00
CA PHE A 155 -10.33 -15.87 -16.32
C PHE A 155 -10.16 -15.67 -14.79
N GLU A 156 -9.70 -16.71 -14.10
CA GLU A 156 -9.48 -16.68 -12.64
C GLU A 156 -8.35 -15.72 -12.24
N ALA A 157 -7.33 -15.56 -13.10
CA ALA A 157 -6.23 -14.66 -12.84
C ALA A 157 -6.68 -13.20 -12.91
N VAL A 158 -7.47 -12.86 -13.93
CA VAL A 158 -8.03 -11.50 -14.08
C VAL A 158 -8.99 -11.18 -12.93
N ILE A 159 -9.83 -12.13 -12.51
CA ILE A 159 -10.68 -11.95 -11.31
C ILE A 159 -9.82 -11.71 -10.07
N THR A 160 -8.79 -12.52 -9.88
CA THR A 160 -7.90 -12.41 -8.71
C THR A 160 -7.17 -11.07 -8.69
N GLU A 161 -6.70 -10.59 -9.85
CA GLU A 161 -6.04 -9.29 -9.99
C GLU A 161 -7.00 -8.14 -9.63
N ASN A 162 -8.21 -8.12 -10.22
CA ASN A 162 -9.22 -7.11 -9.92
C ASN A 162 -9.64 -7.15 -8.44
N ALA A 163 -9.80 -8.35 -7.88
CA ALA A 163 -10.14 -8.52 -6.47
C ALA A 163 -9.04 -7.98 -5.55
N SER A 164 -7.79 -8.13 -5.96
CA SER A 164 -6.66 -7.66 -5.18
C SER A 164 -6.47 -6.15 -5.26
N GLU A 165 -6.73 -5.53 -6.42
CA GLU A 165 -6.86 -4.08 -6.51
C GLU A 165 -7.98 -3.58 -5.59
N GLY A 166 -9.17 -4.19 -5.64
CA GLY A 166 -10.27 -3.89 -4.74
C GLY A 166 -9.91 -4.06 -3.26
N ALA A 167 -9.13 -5.09 -2.92
CA ALA A 167 -8.64 -5.31 -1.57
C ALA A 167 -7.72 -4.18 -1.09
N VAL A 168 -6.84 -3.65 -1.95
CA VAL A 168 -6.01 -2.48 -1.64
C VAL A 168 -6.89 -1.29 -1.27
N PHE A 169 -7.91 -0.97 -2.08
CA PHE A 169 -8.84 0.12 -1.78
C PHE A 169 -9.57 -0.11 -0.46
N LYS A 170 -10.10 -1.32 -0.21
CA LYS A 170 -10.77 -1.66 1.04
C LYS A 170 -9.85 -1.54 2.26
N LEU A 171 -8.59 -1.96 2.15
CA LEU A 171 -7.60 -1.83 3.22
C LEU A 171 -7.37 -0.37 3.61
N THR A 172 -7.43 0.56 2.66
CA THR A 172 -7.22 1.97 2.96
C THR A 172 -8.20 2.54 4.00
N LYS A 173 -9.41 1.97 4.10
CA LYS A 173 -10.40 2.34 5.11
C LYS A 173 -9.89 2.23 6.54
N ARG A 174 -9.01 1.25 6.82
CA ARG A 174 -8.39 1.07 8.15
C ARG A 174 -7.58 2.29 8.58
N TYR A 175 -7.03 3.04 7.63
CA TYR A 175 -6.05 4.08 7.88
C TYR A 175 -6.59 5.48 7.67
N PHE A 176 -7.64 5.64 6.86
CA PHE A 176 -8.23 6.94 6.52
C PHE A 176 -9.70 7.09 6.92
N GLY A 177 -10.26 6.12 7.65
CA GLY A 177 -11.67 6.13 8.10
C GLY A 177 -12.68 5.75 7.02
N GLN A 178 -12.41 6.09 5.76
CA GLN A 178 -13.11 5.64 4.55
C GLN A 178 -12.10 5.18 3.50
N ARG A 179 -12.57 4.49 2.45
CA ARG A 179 -11.67 4.16 1.33
C ARG A 179 -11.17 5.45 0.68
N ILE A 180 -9.97 5.43 0.09
CA ILE A 180 -9.42 6.62 -0.57
C ILE A 180 -10.24 7.10 -1.77
N ASP A 181 -11.03 6.21 -2.36
CA ASP A 181 -11.90 6.48 -3.50
C ASP A 181 -13.34 6.80 -3.08
N GLU A 182 -13.59 7.00 -1.78
CA GLU A 182 -14.88 7.41 -1.21
C GLU A 182 -14.83 8.83 -0.66
N ASP A 183 -15.95 9.55 -0.78
CA ASP A 183 -16.12 10.87 -0.17
C ASP A 183 -15.97 10.80 1.36
N GLY A 184 -15.21 11.75 1.92
CA GLY A 184 -15.00 11.87 3.36
C GLY A 184 -13.81 11.07 3.90
N SER A 185 -12.99 10.49 3.01
CA SER A 185 -11.68 9.93 3.38
C SER A 185 -10.76 11.00 3.98
N ASP A 186 -9.98 10.61 4.99
CA ASP A 186 -8.94 11.48 5.56
C ASP A 186 -7.71 11.61 4.65
N PHE A 187 -7.64 10.86 3.55
CA PHE A 187 -6.55 10.87 2.58
C PHE A 187 -6.15 12.29 2.14
N ASP A 188 -7.14 13.13 1.81
CA ASP A 188 -6.91 14.50 1.34
C ASP A 188 -6.52 15.49 2.45
N LYS A 189 -6.64 15.08 3.73
CA LYS A 189 -6.29 15.93 4.88
C LYS A 189 -4.80 15.86 5.23
N ILE A 190 -4.07 14.94 4.60
CA ILE A 190 -2.68 14.65 4.97
C ILE A 190 -1.74 15.47 4.10
N THR A 191 -0.95 16.31 4.76
CA THR A 191 0.19 17.01 4.18
C THR A 191 1.46 16.18 4.36
N MET A 192 2.33 16.19 3.34
CA MET A 192 3.56 15.44 3.31
C MET A 192 4.74 16.34 2.95
N THR A 193 5.86 16.13 3.63
CA THR A 193 7.14 16.73 3.29
C THR A 193 7.85 15.84 2.27
N HIS A 194 8.25 16.41 1.13
CA HIS A 194 8.98 15.71 0.07
C HIS A 194 10.49 15.91 0.18
N TYR A 195 11.25 14.82 0.06
CA TYR A 195 12.71 14.78 0.14
C TYR A 195 13.33 14.21 -1.15
N GLU A 196 14.27 14.96 -1.74
CA GLU A 196 15.05 14.61 -2.94
C GLU A 196 16.45 15.24 -2.87
#